data_AF-A0A251QMB8-F1
#
_entry.id   AF-A0A251QMB8-F1
#
_cell.length_a   1.000
_cell.length_b   1.000
_cell.length_c   1.000
_cell.angle_alpha   90.00
_cell.angle_beta   90.00
_cell.angle_gamma   90.00
#
_symmetry.space_group_name_H-M   'P 1'
#
loop_
_entity.id
_entity.type
_entity.pdbx_description
1 polymer ?
#
loop_
_entity_poly.entity_id
_entity_poly.type
_entity_poly.pdbx_seq_one_letter_code
_entity_poly.pdbx_strand_id
1 'polypeptide(L)' 'MCGRARCKLRADDIPRACHRSHGPVRTVNMDRFRLLFNASPKSNLLVVRREDVADGGGFLFIV' A
#
# COMPACT_ATOMS: atom_id res chain seq x y z
N MET A 1 -8.18 -12.86 -17.01
CA MET A 1 -8.16 -12.48 -15.58
C MET A 1 -6.75 -12.65 -15.03
N CYS A 2 -6.22 -11.66 -14.30
CA CYS A 2 -4.89 -11.73 -13.71
C CYS A 2 -4.98 -12.33 -12.30
N GLY A 3 -4.61 -13.60 -12.13
CA GLY A 3 -4.64 -14.28 -10.84
C GLY A 3 -3.36 -14.14 -10.01
N ARG A 4 -2.32 -13.48 -10.56
CA ARG A 4 -1.00 -13.34 -9.91
C ARG A 4 -0.42 -11.96 -10.17
N ALA A 5 0.39 -11.49 -9.23
CA ALA A 5 1.00 -10.16 -9.29
C ALA A 5 2.43 -10.17 -8.73
N ARG A 6 3.15 -9.07 -8.97
CA ARG A 6 4.51 -8.84 -8.48
C ARG A 6 4.53 -7.56 -7.66
N CYS A 7 4.88 -7.66 -6.38
CA CYS A 7 4.95 -6.54 -5.45
C CYS A 7 6.38 -6.44 -4.89
N LYS A 8 7.25 -5.62 -5.53
CA LYS A 8 8.65 -5.44 -5.14
C LYS A 8 8.97 -4.04 -4.59
N LEU A 9 7.95 -3.22 -4.41
CA LEU A 9 8.15 -1.85 -3.94
C LEU A 9 8.47 -1.88 -2.45
N ARG A 10 9.52 -1.19 -1.99
CA ARG A 10 9.79 -1.07 -0.55
C ARG A 10 8.73 -0.18 0.10
N ALA A 11 8.45 -0.41 1.38
CA ALA A 11 7.49 0.37 2.15
C ALA A 11 7.74 1.88 2.02
N ASP A 12 9.01 2.28 2.13
CA ASP A 12 9.44 3.67 2.10
C ASP A 12 9.28 4.32 0.71
N ASP A 13 9.23 3.52 -0.35
CA ASP A 13 9.08 4.00 -1.72
C ASP A 13 7.62 4.14 -2.16
N ILE A 14 6.67 3.63 -1.36
CA ILE A 14 5.23 3.66 -1.67
C ILE A 14 4.70 5.09 -1.85
N PRO A 15 4.92 6.04 -0.92
CA PRO A 15 4.36 7.38 -1.07
C PRO A 15 4.83 8.03 -2.36
N ARG A 16 6.12 7.86 -2.71
CA ARG A 16 6.70 8.37 -3.95
C ARG A 16 6.07 7.73 -5.19
N ALA A 17 5.94 6.41 -5.21
CA ALA A 17 5.37 5.70 -6.36
C ALA A 17 3.88 6.03 -6.59
N CYS A 18 3.16 6.38 -5.53
CA CYS A 18 1.75 6.77 -5.60
C CYS A 18 1.54 8.28 -5.78
N HIS A 19 2.62 9.06 -5.95
CA HIS A 19 2.58 10.53 -6.01
C HIS A 19 1.95 11.17 -4.76
N ARG A 20 2.17 10.54 -3.59
CA ARG A 20 1.69 10.95 -2.26
C ARG A 20 2.83 11.33 -1.32
N SER A 21 3.94 11.83 -1.88
CA SER A 21 5.09 12.31 -1.10
C SER A 21 4.77 13.54 -0.25
N HIS A 22 3.75 14.31 -0.64
CA HIS A 22 3.36 15.56 0.03
C HIS A 22 1.91 15.39 0.54
N GLY A 23 1.78 15.18 1.84
CA GLY A 23 0.48 15.02 2.51
C GLY A 23 0.54 14.03 3.69
N PRO A 24 -0.47 14.05 4.57
CA PRO A 24 -0.56 13.10 5.67
C PRO A 24 -0.75 11.67 5.13
N VAL A 25 0.15 10.80 5.56
CA VAL A 25 0.16 9.38 5.23
C VAL A 25 0.11 8.58 6.52
N ARG A 26 -0.82 7.64 6.61
CA ARG A 26 -0.88 6.66 7.69
C ARG A 26 -0.62 5.26 7.13
N THR A 27 0.05 4.43 7.92
CA THR A 27 0.37 3.05 7.57
C THR A 27 -0.20 2.10 8.61
N VAL A 28 -0.82 0.99 8.20
CA VAL A 28 -1.45 0.00 9.08
C VAL A 28 -0.98 -1.41 8.70
N ASN A 29 -0.71 -2.25 9.71
CA ASN A 29 -0.26 -3.65 9.56
C ASN A 29 1.01 -3.85 8.72
N MET A 30 1.92 -2.87 8.74
CA MET A 30 3.17 -2.95 7.97
C MET A 30 4.09 -4.10 8.43
N ASP A 31 3.87 -4.67 9.61
CA ASP A 31 4.52 -5.90 10.09
C ASP A 31 4.24 -7.11 9.18
N ARG A 32 3.12 -7.10 8.46
CA ARG A 32 2.72 -8.14 7.51
C ARG A 32 3.26 -7.91 6.10
N PHE A 33 3.88 -6.76 5.86
CA PHE A 33 4.37 -6.38 4.55
C PHE A 33 5.54 -7.26 4.13
N ARG A 34 5.43 -7.88 2.95
CA ARG A 34 6.49 -8.67 2.35
C ARG A 34 6.60 -8.37 0.87
N LEU A 35 7.84 -8.31 0.39
CA LEU A 35 8.11 -8.25 -1.04
C LEU A 35 7.77 -9.61 -1.66
N LEU A 36 6.91 -9.61 -2.67
CA LEU A 36 6.44 -10.81 -3.34
C LEU A 36 6.78 -10.76 -4.83
N PHE A 37 7.65 -11.65 -5.27
CA PHE A 37 7.97 -11.82 -6.68
C PHE A 37 6.82 -12.47 -7.47
N ASN A 38 6.00 -13.28 -6.78
CA ASN A 38 4.88 -14.01 -7.35
C ASN A 38 3.75 -14.15 -6.30
N ALA A 39 2.96 -13.09 -6.13
CA ALA A 39 1.81 -13.07 -5.25
C ALA A 39 0.67 -13.91 -5.85
N SER A 40 0.17 -14.87 -5.07
CA SER A 40 -1.03 -15.63 -5.37
C SER A 40 -2.25 -15.01 -4.67
N PRO A 41 -3.48 -15.41 -5.01
CA PRO A 41 -4.65 -15.09 -4.18
C PRO A 41 -4.39 -15.53 -2.73
N LYS A 42 -4.96 -14.77 -1.77
CA LYS A 42 -4.69 -14.87 -0.32
C LYS A 42 -3.32 -14.37 0.17
N SER A 43 -2.46 -13.87 -0.71
CA SER A 43 -1.27 -13.14 -0.26
C SER A 43 -1.66 -11.78 0.33
N ASN A 44 -0.97 -11.33 1.39
CA ASN A 44 -1.10 -9.96 1.86
C ASN A 44 -0.42 -9.04 0.85
N LEU A 45 -1.19 -8.09 0.30
CA LEU A 45 -0.73 -7.12 -0.68
C LEU A 45 -1.00 -5.74 -0.14
N LEU A 46 -0.05 -4.84 -0.37
CA LEU A 46 -0.24 -3.45 -0.05
C LEU A 46 -1.37 -2.85 -0.90
N VAL A 47 -2.29 -2.18 -0.22
CA VAL A 47 -3.36 -1.40 -0.83
C VAL A 47 -3.26 0.04 -0.37
N VAL A 48 -3.49 0.96 -1.31
CA VAL A 48 -3.62 2.38 -1.04
C VAL A 48 -5.11 2.71 -0.98
N ARG A 49 -5.58 3.18 0.16
CA ARG A 49 -6.95 3.68 0.34
C ARG A 49 -6.89 5.18 0.59
N ARG A 50 -7.82 5.92 -0.02
CA ARG A 50 -8.04 7.33 0.33
C ARG A 50 -8.80 7.39 1.65
N GLU A 51 -8.30 8.18 2.59
CA GLU A 51 -8.93 8.37 3.89
C GLU A 51 -10.14 9.31 3.76
N ASP A 52 -11.19 9.05 4.55
CA ASP A 52 -12.44 9.79 4.45
C ASP A 52 -12.25 11.26 4.86
N VAL A 53 -13.02 12.16 4.24
CA VAL A 53 -12.81 13.62 4.31
C VAL A 53 -12.91 14.17 5.74
N ALA A 54 -13.60 13.46 6.64
CA ALA A 54 -13.73 13.83 8.05
C ALA A 54 -12.38 13.87 8.80
N ASP A 55 -11.39 13.08 8.38
CA ASP A 55 -10.06 12.99 9.00
C ASP A 55 -9.00 13.88 8.32
N GLY A 56 -9.43 14.87 7.52
CA GLY A 56 -8.52 15.88 6.98
C GLY A 56 -7.83 15.50 5.65
N GLY A 57 -8.38 14.55 4.90
CA GLY A 57 -7.94 14.25 3.53
C GLY A 57 -6.53 13.66 3.45
N GLY A 58 -6.40 12.38 3.80
CA GLY A 58 -5.14 11.64 3.79
C GLY A 58 -5.15 10.40 2.89
N PHE A 59 -4.03 9.69 2.89
CA PHE A 59 -3.93 8.35 2.30
C PHE A 59 -3.50 7.34 3.35
N LEU A 60 -4.11 6.17 3.26
CA LEU A 60 -3.89 5.05 4.15
C LEU A 60 -3.29 3.88 3.36
N PHE A 61 -2.11 3.46 3.78
CA PHE A 61 -1.46 2.26 3.28
C PHE A 61 -1.77 1.10 4.22
N ILE A 62 -2.39 0.04 3.68
CA ILE A 62 -2.83 -1.14 4.45
C ILE A 62 -2.26 -2.39 3.80
N VAL A 63 -1.88 -3.35 4.64
CA VAL A 63 -1.43 -4.69 4.24
C VAL A 63 -2.32 -5.77 4.84
#